data_AF-A0A669QUF5-F1
#
_entry.id   AF-A0A669QUF5-F1
#
_cell.length_a   1.000
_cell.length_b   1.000
_cell.length_c   1.000
_cell.angle_alpha   90.00
_cell.angle_beta   90.00
_cell.angle_gamma   90.00
#
_symmetry.space_group_name_H-M   'P 1'
#
loop_
_entity.id
_entity.type
_entity.pdbx_description
1 polymer ?
#
loop_
_entity_poly.entity_id
_entity_poly.type
_entity_poly.pdbx_seq_one_letter_code
_entity_poly.pdbx_strand_id
1 'polypeptide(L)'
;MMPGCSDSPHPSLSRPVCIHTQIPLAKCTLFLCYLNANLLSLGIHENAAAVGQCWFGICIVAQLLQTRGRSRSRLRSSSSAYFAALTVEQKCELAERELLDVKRYRGILQHFIQEADAWWADVKKAVSDFEEGIVSTISNEKGSITASEKLLRYLEEKNHQRVSAAWQKLSLVCHLKIRKKLQQQLRQKEQVGDMLHEIHAELLQVKKAQYEEEIDEKNKELQQLKLALEKIQILNFWKCPALVFQKKLHNAMETSTVLMKDISQRKEMLEKVERNTQHAKEERLIGWLQKQLSDYSTPPVMNYVQTMIAVADLEKSIKAWERKVAIAEVREMGPGVGWVLCKNSIFVSGPGTTPAAWEEMWR
;
A
#
# COMPACT_ATOMS: atom_id res chain seq x y z
N MET A 1 69.02 4.70 -108.85
CA MET A 1 69.22 4.51 -107.40
C MET A 1 67.85 4.52 -106.72
N MET A 2 67.54 3.47 -105.97
CA MET A 2 66.41 3.31 -105.01
C MET A 2 66.61 4.21 -103.75
N PRO A 3 65.75 4.25 -102.71
CA PRO A 3 64.28 3.97 -102.55
C PRO A 3 63.55 4.97 -101.57
N GLY A 4 62.24 4.75 -101.28
CA GLY A 4 61.77 4.72 -99.87
C GLY A 4 60.57 5.60 -99.41
N CYS A 5 59.41 4.94 -99.25
CA CYS A 5 58.37 4.98 -98.18
C CYS A 5 57.90 6.25 -97.42
N SER A 6 56.56 6.31 -97.25
CA SER A 6 55.78 6.56 -96.01
C SER A 6 54.84 7.79 -95.92
N ASP A 7 53.56 7.45 -95.78
CA ASP A 7 52.52 7.96 -94.84
C ASP A 7 51.81 9.34 -94.97
N SER A 8 50.48 9.22 -94.78
CA SER A 8 49.34 10.15 -94.68
C SER A 8 49.51 11.42 -93.82
N PRO A 9 48.61 12.44 -93.93
CA PRO A 9 47.42 12.47 -93.04
C PRO A 9 46.12 13.16 -93.57
N HIS A 10 45.04 12.91 -92.80
CA HIS A 10 43.65 13.41 -92.85
C HIS A 10 43.44 14.94 -92.80
N PRO A 11 42.22 15.40 -93.19
CA PRO A 11 41.54 16.49 -92.51
C PRO A 11 40.19 16.08 -91.85
N SER A 12 39.95 16.70 -90.70
CA SER A 12 38.73 16.92 -89.92
C SER A 12 37.35 16.62 -90.53
N LEU A 13 36.51 15.90 -89.77
CA LEU A 13 35.03 15.94 -89.88
C LEU A 13 34.34 15.81 -88.51
N SER A 14 33.63 16.89 -88.15
CA SER A 14 32.29 16.96 -87.54
C SER A 14 31.83 15.91 -86.51
N ARG A 15 31.42 16.42 -85.34
CA ARG A 15 30.53 15.78 -84.35
C ARG A 15 29.32 15.11 -85.02
N PRO A 16 28.91 13.88 -84.62
CA PRO A 16 27.56 13.41 -84.82
C PRO A 16 26.65 13.89 -83.69
N VAL A 17 25.60 14.59 -84.10
CA VAL A 17 24.41 14.91 -83.31
C VAL A 17 23.69 13.60 -82.97
N CYS A 18 23.56 13.26 -81.69
CA CYS A 18 22.73 12.15 -81.25
C CYS A 18 21.25 12.51 -81.43
N ILE A 19 20.61 11.95 -82.46
CA ILE A 19 19.16 11.99 -82.64
C ILE A 19 18.53 11.09 -81.57
N HIS A 20 17.83 11.69 -80.61
CA HIS A 20 16.96 11.00 -79.66
C HIS A 20 15.67 10.57 -80.38
N THR A 21 15.58 9.30 -80.79
CA THR A 21 14.28 8.68 -81.09
C THR A 21 13.75 8.00 -79.84
N GLN A 22 12.89 8.71 -79.10
CA GLN A 22 11.98 8.08 -78.14
C GLN A 22 11.02 7.18 -78.92
N ILE A 23 11.27 5.88 -78.93
CA ILE A 23 10.25 4.89 -79.32
C ILE A 23 9.39 4.65 -78.07
N PRO A 24 8.08 4.99 -78.07
CA PRO A 24 7.24 4.79 -76.90
C PRO A 24 7.08 3.29 -76.61
N LEU A 25 7.16 2.91 -75.33
CA LEU A 25 6.93 1.54 -74.82
C LEU A 25 5.66 0.88 -75.38
N ALA A 26 4.64 1.67 -75.74
CA ALA A 26 3.42 1.21 -76.38
C ALA A 26 3.62 0.59 -77.79
N LYS A 27 4.66 1.01 -78.53
CA LYS A 27 4.99 0.40 -79.83
C LYS A 27 5.73 -0.93 -79.67
N CYS A 28 6.50 -1.11 -78.60
CA CYS A 28 7.16 -2.38 -78.29
C CYS A 28 6.16 -3.45 -77.82
N THR A 29 5.17 -3.09 -77.02
CA THR A 29 4.10 -4.01 -76.62
C THR A 29 3.21 -4.41 -77.80
N LEU A 30 2.90 -3.48 -78.72
CA LEU A 30 2.15 -3.81 -79.94
C LEU A 30 2.96 -4.71 -80.89
N PHE A 31 4.27 -4.50 -81.04
CA PHE A 31 5.13 -5.35 -81.86
C PHE A 31 5.28 -6.76 -81.25
N LEU A 32 5.37 -6.87 -79.92
CA LEU A 32 5.40 -8.15 -79.20
C LEU A 32 4.06 -8.88 -79.28
N CYS A 33 2.92 -8.18 -79.20
CA CYS A 33 1.61 -8.79 -79.40
C CYS A 33 1.40 -9.27 -80.85
N TYR A 34 1.92 -8.54 -81.85
CA TYR A 34 1.82 -8.93 -83.26
C TYR A 34 2.70 -10.15 -83.61
N LEU A 35 3.91 -10.22 -83.03
CA LEU A 35 4.78 -11.40 -83.14
C LEU A 35 4.21 -12.62 -82.41
N ASN A 36 3.63 -12.43 -81.22
CA ASN A 36 3.06 -13.52 -80.44
C ASN A 36 1.77 -14.07 -81.08
N ALA A 37 0.93 -13.22 -81.68
CA ALA A 37 -0.26 -13.64 -82.42
C ALA A 37 0.08 -14.45 -83.69
N ASN A 38 1.13 -14.06 -84.43
CA ASN A 38 1.58 -14.81 -85.61
C ASN A 38 2.30 -16.13 -85.25
N LEU A 39 2.97 -16.21 -84.09
CA LEU A 39 3.62 -17.43 -83.60
C LEU A 39 2.61 -18.46 -83.04
N LEU A 40 1.52 -18.01 -82.42
CA LEU A 40 0.42 -18.86 -81.94
C LEU A 40 -0.36 -19.51 -83.10
N SER A 41 -0.47 -18.85 -84.26
CA SER A 41 -1.12 -19.40 -85.46
C SER A 41 -0.35 -20.54 -86.14
N LEU A 42 0.94 -20.74 -85.80
CA LEU A 42 1.83 -21.74 -86.41
C LEU A 42 2.11 -22.95 -85.49
N GLY A 43 1.47 -23.03 -84.32
CA GLY A 43 1.60 -24.19 -83.41
C GLY A 43 2.96 -24.33 -82.72
N ILE A 44 3.82 -23.30 -82.76
CA ILE A 44 5.16 -23.31 -82.16
C ILE A 44 5.10 -22.69 -80.76
N HIS A 45 4.58 -23.43 -79.79
CA HIS A 45 4.36 -22.91 -78.43
C HIS A 45 5.67 -22.77 -77.60
N GLU A 46 6.77 -23.40 -78.01
CA GLU A 46 8.05 -23.41 -77.28
C GLU A 46 8.98 -22.24 -77.57
N ASN A 47 9.03 -21.75 -78.82
CA ASN A 47 9.90 -20.62 -79.14
C ASN A 47 9.36 -19.31 -78.52
N ALA A 48 8.05 -19.17 -78.33
CA ALA A 48 7.46 -18.00 -77.69
C ALA A 48 7.83 -17.89 -76.19
N ALA A 49 7.94 -19.02 -75.47
CA ALA A 49 8.29 -19.04 -74.04
C ALA A 49 9.81 -18.83 -73.82
N ALA A 50 10.67 -19.45 -74.64
CA ALA A 50 12.12 -19.28 -74.57
C ALA A 50 12.56 -17.87 -75.02
N VAL A 51 12.00 -17.36 -76.13
CA VAL A 51 12.23 -15.97 -76.57
C VAL A 51 11.64 -14.99 -75.55
N GLY A 52 10.48 -15.31 -74.97
CA GLY A 52 9.85 -14.53 -73.91
C GLY A 52 10.69 -14.45 -72.63
N GLN A 53 11.28 -15.54 -72.16
CA GLN A 53 12.14 -15.58 -70.98
C GLN A 53 13.49 -14.87 -71.21
N CYS A 54 14.07 -15.01 -72.40
CA CYS A 54 15.31 -14.33 -72.77
C CYS A 54 15.10 -12.81 -72.91
N TRP A 55 13.98 -12.38 -73.50
CA TRP A 55 13.57 -10.97 -73.53
C TRP A 55 13.17 -10.44 -72.15
N PHE A 56 12.55 -11.25 -71.28
CA PHE A 56 12.26 -10.84 -69.89
C PHE A 56 13.54 -10.60 -69.10
N GLY A 57 14.56 -11.46 -69.27
CA GLY A 57 15.89 -11.27 -68.68
C GLY A 57 16.58 -10.01 -69.18
N ILE A 58 16.56 -9.77 -70.49
CA ILE A 58 17.13 -8.55 -71.11
C ILE A 58 16.36 -7.29 -70.66
N CYS A 59 15.04 -7.35 -70.54
CA CYS A 59 14.20 -6.24 -70.07
C CYS A 59 14.41 -5.94 -68.57
N ILE A 60 14.58 -6.96 -67.71
CA ILE A 60 14.89 -6.77 -66.28
C ILE A 60 16.28 -6.15 -66.11
N VAL A 61 17.27 -6.60 -66.89
CA VAL A 61 18.62 -6.00 -66.91
C VAL A 61 18.56 -4.56 -67.43
N ALA A 62 17.77 -4.28 -68.48
CA ALA A 62 17.54 -2.93 -68.97
C ALA A 62 16.81 -2.05 -67.94
N GLN A 63 15.85 -2.57 -67.18
CA GLN A 63 15.17 -1.83 -66.10
C GLN A 63 16.08 -1.58 -64.90
N LEU A 64 16.91 -2.55 -64.49
CA LEU A 64 17.91 -2.39 -63.44
C LEU A 64 19.06 -1.44 -63.84
N LEU A 65 19.39 -1.36 -65.13
CA LEU A 65 20.34 -0.38 -65.67
C LEU A 65 19.70 1.02 -65.84
N GLN A 66 18.40 1.09 -66.17
CA GLN A 66 17.66 2.35 -66.32
C GLN A 66 17.29 3.01 -64.98
N THR A 67 17.11 2.26 -63.89
CA THR A 67 16.86 2.84 -62.55
C THR A 67 18.07 3.63 -62.01
N ARG A 68 19.25 3.49 -62.62
CA ARG A 68 20.44 4.32 -62.34
C ARG A 68 20.42 5.67 -63.07
N GLY A 69 19.45 5.91 -63.96
CA GLY A 69 19.38 7.07 -64.85
C GLY A 69 18.27 8.07 -64.54
N ARG A 70 17.92 8.33 -63.26
CA ARG A 70 17.24 9.55 -62.74
C ARG A 70 16.51 9.23 -61.42
N SER A 71 17.24 9.23 -60.31
CA SER A 71 16.65 9.58 -59.01
C SER A 71 17.26 10.89 -58.53
N ARG A 72 16.95 11.97 -59.25
CA ARG A 72 17.10 13.32 -58.71
C ARG A 72 15.90 13.55 -57.78
N SER A 73 16.07 13.15 -56.53
CA SER A 73 15.18 13.55 -55.43
C SER A 73 15.09 15.08 -55.44
N ARG A 74 13.92 15.62 -55.80
CA ARG A 74 13.59 17.04 -55.64
C ARG A 74 13.28 17.28 -54.16
N LEU A 75 14.32 17.37 -53.35
CA LEU A 75 14.23 18.07 -52.06
C LEU A 75 14.66 19.51 -52.32
N ARG A 76 13.67 20.40 -52.41
CA ARG A 76 13.88 21.84 -52.24
C ARG A 76 14.22 22.07 -50.77
N SER A 77 15.51 22.10 -50.45
CA SER A 77 16.00 22.70 -49.21
C SER A 77 16.79 23.94 -49.60
N SER A 78 16.23 25.08 -49.20
CA SER A 78 16.80 26.42 -49.39
C SER A 78 18.10 26.60 -48.61
N SER A 79 18.91 27.51 -49.13
CA SER A 79 20.15 28.08 -48.55
C SER A 79 21.43 27.27 -48.60
N SER A 80 22.25 27.62 -49.60
CA SER A 80 23.57 28.23 -49.37
C SER A 80 24.42 27.63 -48.24
N ALA A 81 24.82 26.38 -48.43
CA ALA A 81 26.14 25.94 -48.04
C ALA A 81 26.84 25.54 -49.33
N TYR A 82 28.03 26.10 -49.55
CA TYR A 82 28.96 25.77 -50.62
C TYR A 82 28.93 24.27 -50.92
N PHE A 83 29.09 23.88 -52.19
CA PHE A 83 29.40 22.51 -52.59
C PHE A 83 30.48 21.96 -51.64
N ALA A 84 30.06 21.25 -50.60
CA ALA A 84 30.97 20.66 -49.64
C ALA A 84 31.64 19.55 -50.43
N ALA A 85 32.86 19.81 -50.91
CA ALA A 85 33.69 18.78 -51.48
C ALA A 85 33.74 17.68 -50.43
N LEU A 86 33.14 16.53 -50.75
CA LEU A 86 33.15 15.36 -49.87
C LEU A 86 34.57 15.16 -49.37
N THR A 87 34.72 14.95 -48.06
CA THR A 87 36.04 14.69 -47.49
C THR A 87 36.62 13.44 -48.15
N VAL A 88 37.94 13.30 -48.12
CA VAL A 88 38.62 12.17 -48.79
C VAL A 88 38.07 10.85 -48.25
N GLU A 89 37.78 10.79 -46.95
CA GLU A 89 37.19 9.66 -46.25
C GLU A 89 35.78 9.32 -46.78
N GLN A 90 34.90 10.31 -46.94
CA GLN A 90 33.56 10.10 -47.50
C GLN A 90 33.59 9.64 -48.96
N LYS A 91 34.58 10.10 -49.74
CA LYS A 91 34.80 9.63 -51.11
C LYS A 91 35.30 8.19 -51.14
N CYS A 92 36.19 7.81 -50.21
CA CYS A 92 36.65 6.44 -50.04
C CYS A 92 35.51 5.50 -49.66
N GLU A 93 34.68 5.87 -48.66
CA GLU A 93 33.50 5.09 -48.26
C GLU A 93 32.49 4.91 -49.41
N LEU A 94 32.25 5.97 -50.19
CA LEU A 94 31.39 5.92 -51.37
C LEU A 94 31.99 4.99 -52.45
N ALA A 95 33.29 5.10 -52.72
CA ALA A 95 33.97 4.25 -53.68
C ALA A 95 33.95 2.77 -53.25
N GLU A 96 34.12 2.47 -51.97
CA GLU A 96 34.03 1.12 -51.41
C GLU A 96 32.62 0.54 -51.55
N ARG A 97 31.57 1.34 -51.26
CA ARG A 97 30.17 0.93 -51.44
C ARG A 97 29.86 0.63 -52.90
N GLU A 98 30.23 1.52 -53.82
CA GLU A 98 30.03 1.33 -55.26
C GLU A 98 30.81 0.10 -55.76
N LEU A 99 32.01 -0.14 -55.24
CA LEU A 99 32.84 -1.30 -55.59
C LEU A 99 32.25 -2.61 -55.05
N LEU A 100 31.63 -2.60 -53.86
CA LEU A 100 30.85 -3.71 -53.31
C LEU A 100 29.62 -4.02 -54.18
N ASP A 101 28.89 -2.99 -54.59
CA ASP A 101 27.74 -3.14 -55.48
C ASP A 101 28.15 -3.71 -56.84
N VAL A 102 29.21 -3.17 -57.46
CA VAL A 102 29.75 -3.70 -58.72
C VAL A 102 30.22 -5.15 -58.57
N LYS A 103 30.85 -5.52 -57.45
CA LYS A 103 31.21 -6.93 -57.15
C LYS A 103 29.97 -7.81 -57.06
N ARG A 104 28.90 -7.33 -56.42
CA ARG A 104 27.63 -8.06 -56.32
C ARG A 104 26.97 -8.25 -57.69
N TYR A 105 26.92 -7.21 -58.52
CA TYR A 105 26.39 -7.30 -59.88
C TYR A 105 27.23 -8.22 -60.78
N ARG A 106 28.56 -8.16 -60.67
CA ARG A 106 29.46 -9.08 -61.37
C ARG A 106 29.16 -10.53 -61.00
N GLY A 107 28.94 -10.83 -59.71
CA GLY A 107 28.54 -12.16 -59.25
C GLY A 107 27.21 -12.62 -59.84
N ILE A 108 26.21 -11.73 -59.89
CA ILE A 108 24.90 -12.01 -60.51
C ILE A 108 25.04 -12.29 -62.01
N LEU A 109 25.77 -11.44 -62.76
CA LEU A 109 25.99 -11.63 -64.19
C LEU A 109 26.75 -12.92 -64.47
N GLN A 110 27.75 -13.25 -63.65
CA GLN A 110 28.51 -14.48 -63.78
C GLN A 110 27.63 -15.73 -63.61
N HIS A 111 26.69 -15.70 -62.66
CA HIS A 111 25.69 -16.77 -62.53
C HIS A 111 24.81 -16.91 -63.77
N PHE A 112 24.32 -15.79 -64.32
CA PHE A 112 23.50 -15.83 -65.55
C PHE A 112 24.27 -16.37 -66.76
N ILE A 113 25.55 -16.02 -66.91
CA ILE A 113 26.41 -16.55 -67.98
C ILE A 113 26.58 -18.06 -67.82
N GLN A 114 26.88 -18.54 -66.60
CA GLN A 114 27.01 -19.97 -66.34
C GLN A 114 25.72 -20.74 -66.64
N GLU A 115 24.56 -20.17 -66.32
CA GLU A 115 23.27 -20.77 -66.61
C GLU A 115 22.97 -20.80 -68.12
N ALA A 116 23.35 -19.76 -68.86
CA ALA A 116 23.25 -19.73 -70.32
C ALA A 116 24.20 -20.73 -70.99
N ASP A 117 25.43 -20.87 -70.50
CA ASP A 117 26.40 -21.86 -70.99
C ASP A 117 25.93 -23.29 -70.76
N ALA A 118 25.33 -23.57 -69.59
CA ALA A 118 24.73 -24.87 -69.28
C ALA A 118 23.56 -25.18 -70.23
N TRP A 119 22.67 -24.21 -70.45
CA TRP A 119 21.59 -24.33 -71.44
C TRP A 119 22.10 -24.62 -72.84
N TRP A 120 23.16 -23.93 -73.26
CA TRP A 120 23.75 -24.13 -74.58
C TRP A 120 24.38 -25.52 -74.73
N ALA A 121 24.99 -26.03 -73.68
CA ALA A 121 25.52 -27.40 -73.65
C ALA A 121 24.39 -28.44 -73.79
N ASP A 122 23.26 -28.26 -73.08
CA ASP A 122 22.10 -29.15 -73.17
C ASP A 122 21.46 -29.14 -74.57
N VAL A 123 21.33 -27.96 -75.18
CA VAL A 123 20.81 -27.83 -76.55
C VAL A 123 21.71 -28.54 -77.55
N LYS A 124 23.04 -28.32 -77.46
CA LYS A 124 24.01 -29.01 -78.32
C LYS A 124 23.91 -30.52 -78.19
N LYS A 125 23.83 -31.02 -76.95
CA LYS A 125 23.65 -32.44 -76.69
C LYS A 125 22.35 -32.97 -77.28
N ALA A 126 21.24 -32.28 -77.10
CA ALA A 126 19.95 -32.69 -77.65
C ALA A 126 19.95 -32.73 -79.19
N VAL A 127 20.66 -31.80 -79.84
CA VAL A 127 20.86 -31.81 -81.31
C VAL A 127 21.69 -33.00 -81.74
N SER A 128 22.84 -33.24 -81.09
CA SER A 128 23.69 -34.41 -81.39
C SER A 128 22.96 -35.74 -81.17
N ASP A 129 22.23 -35.89 -80.07
CA ASP A 129 21.44 -37.09 -79.76
C ASP A 129 20.36 -37.35 -80.84
N PHE A 130 19.75 -36.29 -81.37
CA PHE A 130 18.76 -36.40 -82.46
C PHE A 130 19.41 -36.76 -83.80
N GLU A 131 20.54 -36.14 -84.13
CA GLU A 131 21.28 -36.43 -85.36
C GLU A 131 21.77 -37.88 -85.38
N GLU A 132 22.38 -38.34 -84.28
CA GLU A 132 22.91 -39.69 -84.16
C GLU A 132 21.81 -40.75 -84.07
N GLY A 133 20.74 -40.52 -83.31
CA GLY A 133 19.69 -41.52 -83.11
C GLY A 133 18.67 -41.60 -84.25
N ILE A 134 18.29 -40.45 -84.82
CA ILE A 134 17.14 -40.33 -85.74
C ILE A 134 17.60 -40.05 -87.16
N VAL A 135 18.42 -39.02 -87.37
CA VAL A 135 18.82 -38.60 -88.73
C VAL A 135 19.70 -39.66 -89.41
N SER A 136 20.65 -40.25 -88.68
CA SER A 136 21.49 -41.33 -89.19
C SER A 136 20.66 -42.55 -89.62
N THR A 137 19.63 -42.91 -88.85
CA THR A 137 18.74 -44.04 -89.14
C THR A 137 17.90 -43.76 -90.39
N ILE A 138 17.32 -42.56 -90.50
CA ILE A 138 16.50 -42.16 -91.66
C ILE A 138 17.35 -42.10 -92.95
N SER A 139 18.63 -41.73 -92.83
CA SER A 139 19.56 -41.68 -93.98
C SER A 139 19.90 -43.07 -94.52
N ASN A 140 20.00 -44.08 -93.64
CA ASN A 140 20.40 -45.44 -93.99
C ASN A 140 19.21 -46.30 -94.48
N GLU A 141 18.00 -46.08 -93.98
CA GLU A 141 16.79 -46.86 -94.30
C GLU A 141 15.70 -45.98 -94.96
N LYS A 142 16.05 -45.27 -96.03
CA LYS A 142 15.14 -44.34 -96.72
C LYS A 142 13.82 -45.02 -97.11
N GLY A 143 12.72 -44.57 -96.51
CA GLY A 143 11.36 -45.03 -96.82
C GLY A 143 10.90 -46.28 -96.07
N SER A 144 11.66 -46.78 -95.08
CA SER A 144 11.24 -47.92 -94.25
C SER A 144 10.21 -47.49 -93.20
N ILE A 145 9.25 -48.36 -92.90
CA ILE A 145 8.28 -48.21 -91.79
C ILE A 145 9.01 -48.09 -90.44
N THR A 146 10.21 -48.66 -90.34
CA THR A 146 11.05 -48.63 -89.14
C THR A 146 11.64 -47.25 -88.85
N ALA A 147 11.94 -46.44 -89.88
CA ALA A 147 12.43 -45.08 -89.70
C ALA A 147 11.37 -44.13 -89.14
N SER A 148 10.12 -44.22 -89.61
CA SER A 148 9.00 -43.41 -89.08
C SER A 148 8.59 -43.83 -87.67
N GLU A 149 8.64 -45.12 -87.35
CA GLU A 149 8.33 -45.64 -86.02
C GLU A 149 9.36 -45.21 -84.95
N LYS A 150 10.65 -45.11 -85.31
CA LYS A 150 11.69 -44.58 -84.42
C LYS A 150 11.52 -43.09 -84.13
N LEU A 151 11.15 -42.30 -85.15
CA LEU A 151 10.85 -40.88 -84.97
C LEU A 151 9.63 -40.69 -84.05
N LEU A 152 8.57 -41.47 -84.24
CA LEU A 152 7.38 -41.41 -83.39
C LEU A 152 7.71 -41.74 -81.92
N ARG A 153 8.45 -42.83 -81.68
CA ARG A 153 8.90 -43.20 -80.32
C ARG A 153 9.76 -42.12 -79.67
N TYR A 154 10.65 -41.48 -80.43
CA TYR A 154 11.46 -40.36 -79.92
C TYR A 154 10.58 -39.16 -79.52
N LEU A 155 9.60 -38.80 -80.35
CA LEU A 155 8.66 -37.71 -80.04
C LEU A 155 7.80 -38.03 -78.82
N GLU A 156 7.31 -39.26 -78.71
CA GLU A 156 6.52 -39.73 -77.55
C GLU A 156 7.35 -39.73 -76.26
N GLU A 157 8.58 -40.24 -76.29
CA GLU A 157 9.49 -40.26 -75.15
C GLU A 157 9.86 -38.83 -74.70
N LYS A 158 10.19 -37.92 -75.64
CA LYS A 158 10.46 -36.52 -75.30
C LYS A 158 9.22 -35.81 -74.75
N ASN A 159 8.04 -36.12 -75.28
CA ASN A 159 6.79 -35.60 -74.74
C ASN A 159 6.54 -36.12 -73.31
N HIS A 160 6.77 -37.41 -73.06
CA HIS A 160 6.65 -38.00 -71.73
C HIS A 160 7.61 -37.35 -70.71
N GLN A 161 8.87 -37.15 -71.08
CA GLN A 161 9.86 -36.44 -70.26
C GLN A 161 9.42 -35.01 -69.93
N ARG A 162 8.88 -34.27 -70.91
CA ARG A 162 8.37 -32.92 -70.71
C ARG A 162 7.16 -32.88 -69.76
N VAL A 163 6.20 -33.79 -69.94
CA VAL A 163 5.02 -33.89 -69.07
C VAL A 163 5.44 -34.25 -67.65
N SER A 164 6.34 -35.22 -67.48
CA SER A 164 6.88 -35.62 -66.17
C SER A 164 7.60 -34.46 -65.47
N ALA A 165 8.48 -33.75 -66.18
CA ALA A 165 9.19 -32.58 -65.64
C ALA A 165 8.23 -31.42 -65.29
N ALA A 166 7.20 -31.19 -66.11
CA ALA A 166 6.18 -30.18 -65.83
C ALA A 166 5.36 -30.56 -64.59
N TRP A 167 5.03 -31.84 -64.42
CA TRP A 167 4.31 -32.34 -63.26
C TRP A 167 5.14 -32.20 -61.98
N GLN A 168 6.42 -32.53 -62.02
CA GLN A 168 7.35 -32.31 -60.91
C GLN A 168 7.46 -30.82 -60.54
N LYS A 169 7.62 -29.94 -61.53
CA LYS A 169 7.66 -28.48 -61.30
C LYS A 169 6.36 -27.98 -60.67
N LEU A 170 5.21 -28.39 -61.19
CA LEU A 170 3.91 -28.00 -60.66
C LEU A 170 3.74 -28.51 -59.22
N SER A 171 4.11 -29.75 -58.95
CA SER A 171 4.10 -30.34 -57.61
C SER A 171 4.95 -29.51 -56.64
N LEU A 172 6.19 -29.18 -57.00
CA LEU A 172 7.06 -28.34 -56.17
C LEU A 172 6.46 -26.94 -55.92
N VAL A 173 5.89 -26.30 -56.94
CA VAL A 173 5.23 -25.00 -56.79
C VAL A 173 4.03 -25.08 -55.85
N CYS A 174 3.21 -26.12 -55.98
CA CYS A 174 2.06 -26.37 -55.11
C CYS A 174 2.51 -26.62 -53.66
N HIS A 175 3.52 -27.49 -53.44
CA HIS A 175 4.10 -27.73 -52.12
C HIS A 175 4.65 -26.44 -51.49
N LEU A 176 5.34 -25.60 -52.26
CA LEU A 176 5.85 -24.31 -51.77
C LEU A 176 4.72 -23.34 -51.39
N LYS A 177 3.63 -23.28 -52.16
CA LYS A 177 2.45 -22.45 -51.83
C LYS A 177 1.79 -22.92 -50.54
N ILE A 178 1.58 -24.23 -50.39
CA ILE A 178 1.01 -24.81 -49.16
C ILE A 178 1.91 -24.51 -47.97
N ARG A 179 3.23 -24.72 -48.10
CA ARG A 179 4.21 -24.41 -47.04
C ARG A 179 4.16 -22.94 -46.63
N LYS A 180 4.11 -22.00 -47.58
CA LYS A 180 4.00 -20.57 -47.28
C LYS A 180 2.70 -20.23 -46.53
N LYS A 181 1.57 -20.83 -46.92
CA LYS A 181 0.28 -20.64 -46.25
C LYS A 181 0.31 -21.16 -44.81
N LEU A 182 0.87 -22.36 -44.60
CA LEU A 182 1.05 -22.93 -43.25
C LEU A 182 1.97 -22.07 -42.39
N GLN A 183 3.08 -21.58 -42.93
CA GLN A 183 3.97 -20.67 -42.21
C GLN A 183 3.29 -19.35 -41.83
N GLN A 184 2.41 -18.82 -42.67
CA GLN A 184 1.66 -17.62 -42.35
C GLN A 184 0.64 -17.87 -41.24
N GLN A 185 -0.06 -19.01 -41.26
CA GLN A 185 -0.97 -19.40 -40.19
C GLN A 185 -0.24 -19.63 -38.87
N LEU A 186 0.96 -20.23 -38.90
CA LEU A 186 1.78 -20.41 -37.71
C LEU A 186 2.13 -19.07 -37.09
N ARG A 187 2.63 -18.11 -37.88
CA ARG A 187 2.93 -16.75 -37.39
C ARG A 187 1.71 -16.03 -36.81
N GLN A 188 0.54 -16.19 -37.42
CA GLN A 188 -0.71 -15.64 -36.87
C GLN A 188 -1.05 -16.26 -35.51
N LYS A 189 -0.88 -17.57 -35.35
CA LYS A 189 -1.11 -18.24 -34.07
C LYS A 189 -0.10 -17.83 -33.01
N GLU A 190 1.17 -17.67 -33.37
CA GLU A 190 2.22 -17.15 -32.48
C GLU A 190 1.88 -15.74 -31.99
N GLN A 191 1.53 -14.82 -32.89
CA GLN A 191 1.13 -13.45 -32.52
C GLN A 191 -0.09 -13.41 -31.60
N VAL A 192 -1.09 -14.27 -31.85
CA VAL A 192 -2.25 -14.41 -30.96
C VAL A 192 -1.83 -14.99 -29.60
N GLY A 193 -0.91 -15.96 -29.59
CA GLY A 193 -0.33 -16.52 -28.37
C GLY A 193 0.39 -15.45 -27.54
N ASP A 194 1.23 -14.64 -28.17
CA ASP A 194 1.96 -13.56 -27.50
C ASP A 194 1.01 -12.51 -26.91
N MET A 195 -0.03 -12.13 -27.66
CA MET A 195 -1.06 -11.20 -27.17
C MET A 195 -1.84 -11.78 -25.98
N LEU A 196 -2.15 -13.09 -26.01
CA LEU A 196 -2.78 -13.78 -24.87
C LEU A 196 -1.85 -13.84 -23.65
N HIS A 197 -0.55 -14.03 -23.85
CA HIS A 197 0.45 -13.98 -22.78
C HIS A 197 0.54 -12.59 -22.16
N GLU A 198 0.51 -11.54 -22.97
CA GLU A 198 0.50 -10.14 -22.52
C GLU A 198 -0.75 -9.84 -21.68
N ILE A 199 -1.95 -10.17 -22.18
CA ILE A 199 -3.21 -10.02 -21.45
C ILE A 199 -3.18 -10.81 -20.13
N HIS A 200 -2.62 -12.03 -20.13
CA HIS A 200 -2.50 -12.82 -18.91
C HIS A 200 -1.57 -12.17 -17.88
N ALA A 201 -0.44 -11.60 -18.34
CA ALA A 201 0.48 -10.89 -17.48
C ALA A 201 -0.16 -9.62 -16.88
N GLU A 202 -0.90 -8.85 -17.69
CA GLU A 202 -1.68 -7.70 -17.21
C GLU A 202 -2.73 -8.10 -16.17
N LEU A 203 -3.48 -9.17 -16.43
CA LEU A 203 -4.47 -9.68 -15.48
C LEU A 203 -3.84 -10.09 -14.15
N LEU A 204 -2.67 -10.71 -14.18
CA LEU A 204 -1.91 -11.05 -12.98
C LEU A 204 -1.49 -9.81 -12.20
N GLN A 205 -1.04 -8.75 -12.89
CA GLN A 205 -0.70 -7.48 -12.24
C GLN A 205 -1.92 -6.81 -11.60
N VAL A 206 -3.07 -6.82 -12.29
CA VAL A 206 -4.33 -6.27 -11.75
C VAL A 206 -4.75 -7.04 -10.50
N LYS A 207 -4.75 -8.38 -10.53
CA LYS A 207 -5.09 -9.20 -9.36
C LYS A 207 -4.13 -8.98 -8.21
N LYS A 208 -2.83 -8.87 -8.50
CA LYS A 208 -1.82 -8.57 -7.49
C LYS A 208 -2.11 -7.23 -6.81
N ALA A 209 -2.36 -6.17 -7.59
CA ALA A 209 -2.69 -4.85 -7.05
C ALA A 209 -3.97 -4.87 -6.20
N GLN A 210 -4.99 -5.63 -6.62
CA GLN A 210 -6.23 -5.82 -5.84
C GLN A 210 -5.95 -6.47 -4.48
N TYR A 211 -5.12 -7.51 -4.43
CA TYR A 211 -4.74 -8.14 -3.16
C TYR A 211 -3.91 -7.22 -2.26
N GLU A 212 -3.00 -6.43 -2.85
CA GLU A 212 -2.22 -5.44 -2.11
C GLU A 212 -3.13 -4.38 -1.47
N GLU A 213 -4.13 -3.87 -2.20
CA GLU A 213 -5.13 -2.93 -1.68
C GLU A 213 -5.96 -3.53 -0.55
N GLU A 214 -6.45 -4.78 -0.71
CA GLU A 214 -7.21 -5.46 0.34
C GLU A 214 -6.36 -5.68 1.60
N ILE A 215 -5.09 -6.04 1.45
CA ILE A 215 -4.15 -6.19 2.58
C ILE A 215 -3.98 -4.84 3.30
N ASP A 216 -3.82 -3.75 2.55
CA ASP A 216 -3.66 -2.41 3.13
C ASP A 216 -4.92 -1.94 3.87
N GLU A 217 -6.11 -2.24 3.36
CA GLU A 217 -7.37 -1.96 4.07
C GLU A 217 -7.46 -2.74 5.38
N LYS A 218 -7.21 -4.05 5.37
CA LYS A 218 -7.24 -4.88 6.58
C LYS A 218 -6.17 -4.47 7.60
N ASN A 219 -5.01 -4.02 7.12
CA ASN A 219 -3.97 -3.46 7.99
C ASN A 219 -4.39 -2.15 8.66
N LYS A 220 -5.09 -1.26 7.94
CA LYS A 220 -5.65 -0.03 8.52
C LYS A 220 -6.72 -0.36 9.57
N GLU A 221 -7.62 -1.29 9.29
CA GLU A 221 -8.60 -1.78 10.26
C GLU A 221 -7.93 -2.35 11.52
N LEU A 222 -6.89 -3.17 11.34
CA LEU A 222 -6.13 -3.74 12.44
C LEU A 222 -5.44 -2.66 13.29
N GLN A 223 -4.88 -1.63 12.66
CA GLN A 223 -4.31 -0.49 13.38
C GLN A 223 -5.37 0.29 14.18
N GLN A 224 -6.54 0.53 13.59
CA GLN A 224 -7.66 1.17 14.29
C GLN A 224 -8.13 0.35 15.51
N LEU A 225 -8.23 -0.97 15.36
CA LEU A 225 -8.60 -1.87 16.46
C LEU A 225 -7.53 -1.91 17.56
N LYS A 226 -6.23 -1.88 17.21
CA LYS A 226 -5.15 -1.77 18.20
C LYS A 226 -5.27 -0.49 19.02
N LEU A 227 -5.47 0.66 18.36
CA LEU A 227 -5.67 1.94 19.05
C LEU A 227 -6.94 1.93 19.92
N ALA A 228 -8.01 1.28 19.47
CA ALA A 228 -9.23 1.13 20.27
C ALA A 228 -9.00 0.25 21.50
N LEU A 229 -8.25 -0.85 21.36
CA LEU A 229 -7.87 -1.72 22.48
C LEU A 229 -7.01 -0.96 23.48
N GLU A 230 -6.01 -0.21 23.04
CA GLU A 230 -5.17 0.62 23.91
C GLU A 230 -6.02 1.64 24.69
N LYS A 231 -6.96 2.32 24.04
CA LYS A 231 -7.91 3.23 24.71
C LYS A 231 -8.74 2.52 25.77
N ILE A 232 -9.26 1.31 25.48
CA ILE A 232 -10.04 0.51 26.43
C ILE A 232 -9.16 0.05 27.61
N GLN A 233 -7.92 -0.37 27.34
CA GLN A 233 -6.98 -0.77 28.38
C GLN A 233 -6.68 0.39 29.33
N ILE A 234 -6.39 1.59 28.79
CA ILE A 234 -6.20 2.81 29.58
C ILE A 234 -7.47 3.10 30.40
N LEU A 235 -8.65 3.07 29.78
CA LEU A 235 -9.91 3.31 30.50
C LEU A 235 -10.11 2.31 31.65
N ASN A 236 -9.88 1.03 31.42
CA ASN A 236 -10.01 -0.01 32.44
C ASN A 236 -8.99 0.17 33.56
N PHE A 237 -7.75 0.55 33.22
CA PHE A 237 -6.70 0.86 34.19
C PHE A 237 -7.11 1.96 35.15
N TRP A 238 -7.82 2.99 34.68
CA TRP A 238 -8.31 4.08 35.53
C TRP A 238 -9.66 3.76 36.22
N LYS A 239 -10.56 3.03 35.55
CA LYS A 239 -11.90 2.72 36.05
C LYS A 239 -11.87 1.74 37.22
N CYS A 240 -11.01 0.72 37.18
CA CYS A 240 -10.95 -0.29 38.25
C CYS A 240 -10.54 0.31 39.61
N PRO A 241 -9.45 1.11 39.73
CA PRO A 241 -9.09 1.80 40.97
C PRO A 241 -10.18 2.76 41.45
N ALA A 242 -10.82 3.51 40.54
CA ALA A 242 -11.90 4.41 40.87
C ALA A 242 -13.11 3.67 41.48
N LEU A 243 -13.50 2.53 40.91
CA LEU A 243 -14.58 1.68 41.46
C LEU A 243 -14.21 1.08 42.82
N VAL A 244 -12.94 0.66 43.00
CA VAL A 244 -12.44 0.17 44.30
C VAL A 244 -12.47 1.28 45.35
N PHE A 245 -12.04 2.50 45.00
CA PHE A 245 -12.05 3.65 45.90
C PHE A 245 -13.49 4.05 46.26
N GLN A 246 -14.39 4.09 45.29
CA GLN A 246 -15.81 4.38 45.51
C GLN A 246 -16.45 3.37 46.47
N LYS A 247 -16.18 2.06 46.30
CA LYS A 247 -16.66 1.03 47.22
C LYS A 247 -16.10 1.19 48.63
N LYS A 248 -14.81 1.51 48.77
CA LYS A 248 -14.19 1.78 50.08
C LYS A 248 -14.83 3.00 50.76
N LEU A 249 -15.07 4.08 50.02
CA LEU A 249 -15.76 5.26 50.54
C LEU A 249 -17.19 4.93 50.99
N HIS A 250 -17.95 4.20 50.17
CA HIS A 250 -19.31 3.79 50.53
C HIS A 250 -19.32 2.97 51.82
N ASN A 251 -18.44 1.98 51.96
CA ASN A 251 -18.33 1.16 53.17
C ASN A 251 -17.92 2.00 54.40
N ALA A 252 -16.99 2.95 54.25
CA ALA A 252 -16.60 3.86 55.33
C ALA A 252 -17.77 4.77 55.75
N MET A 253 -18.58 5.21 54.79
CA MET A 253 -19.77 6.00 55.06
C MET A 253 -20.83 5.17 55.78
N GLU A 254 -21.10 3.95 55.33
CA GLU A 254 -22.06 3.04 55.96
C GLU A 254 -21.65 2.71 57.40
N THR A 255 -20.40 2.33 57.63
CA THR A 255 -19.86 2.09 58.98
C THR A 255 -19.95 3.33 59.86
N SER A 256 -19.65 4.51 59.33
CA SER A 256 -19.84 5.78 60.05
C SER A 256 -21.30 6.01 60.45
N THR A 257 -22.27 5.74 59.56
CA THR A 257 -23.69 5.87 59.89
C THR A 257 -24.14 4.87 60.96
N VAL A 258 -23.62 3.64 60.95
CA VAL A 258 -23.89 2.63 61.99
C VAL A 258 -23.32 3.10 63.33
N LEU A 259 -22.07 3.55 63.36
CA LEU A 259 -21.45 4.07 64.57
C LEU A 259 -22.18 5.31 65.12
N MET A 260 -22.67 6.20 64.26
CA MET A 260 -23.48 7.35 64.69
C MET A 260 -24.80 6.91 65.34
N LYS A 261 -25.45 5.87 64.83
CA LYS A 261 -26.65 5.29 65.45
C LYS A 261 -26.32 4.66 66.80
N ASP A 262 -25.26 3.86 66.87
CA ASP A 262 -24.79 3.24 68.12
C ASP A 262 -24.42 4.29 69.18
N ILE A 263 -23.73 5.37 68.78
CA ILE A 263 -23.40 6.48 69.68
C ILE A 263 -24.67 7.14 70.21
N SER A 264 -25.65 7.39 69.34
CA SER A 264 -26.93 7.98 69.76
C SER A 264 -27.68 7.09 70.74
N GLN A 265 -27.76 5.78 70.46
CA GLN A 265 -28.39 4.79 71.35
C GLN A 265 -27.67 4.69 72.70
N ARG A 266 -26.33 4.67 72.71
CA ARG A 266 -25.54 4.65 73.95
C ARG A 266 -25.73 5.92 74.78
N LYS A 267 -25.83 7.08 74.14
CA LYS A 267 -26.13 8.34 74.82
C LYS A 267 -27.50 8.30 75.50
N GLU A 268 -28.52 7.79 74.83
CA GLU A 268 -29.86 7.64 75.40
C GLU A 268 -29.87 6.66 76.59
N MET A 269 -29.19 5.52 76.48
CA MET A 269 -29.06 4.56 77.58
C MET A 269 -28.32 5.17 78.78
N LEU A 270 -27.25 5.93 78.52
CA LEU A 270 -26.47 6.61 79.55
C LEU A 270 -27.34 7.62 80.31
N GLU A 271 -28.11 8.44 79.59
CA GLU A 271 -29.06 9.39 80.19
C GLU A 271 -30.12 8.68 81.05
N LYS A 272 -30.60 7.50 80.62
CA LYS A 272 -31.53 6.69 81.42
C LYS A 272 -30.87 6.14 82.68
N VAL A 273 -29.63 5.67 82.60
CA VAL A 273 -28.87 5.20 83.76
C VAL A 273 -28.60 6.34 84.73
N GLU A 274 -28.18 7.52 84.24
CA GLU A 274 -27.96 8.71 85.06
C GLU A 274 -29.23 9.09 85.83
N ARG A 275 -30.38 9.17 85.16
CA ARG A 275 -31.69 9.39 85.81
C ARG A 275 -32.00 8.35 86.89
N ASN A 276 -31.82 7.06 86.59
CA ASN A 276 -32.06 5.99 87.55
C ASN A 276 -31.09 6.04 88.75
N THR A 277 -29.81 6.36 88.52
CA THR A 277 -28.83 6.48 89.61
C THR A 277 -29.11 7.68 90.50
N GLN A 278 -29.60 8.78 89.91
CA GLN A 278 -30.02 9.95 90.66
C GLN A 278 -31.26 9.63 91.51
N HIS A 279 -32.26 8.99 90.94
CA HIS A 279 -33.43 8.50 91.67
C HIS A 279 -33.03 7.55 92.81
N ALA A 280 -32.14 6.60 92.56
CA ALA A 280 -31.66 5.68 93.60
C ALA A 280 -30.89 6.38 94.72
N LYS A 281 -30.14 7.46 94.41
CA LYS A 281 -29.50 8.31 95.44
C LYS A 281 -30.55 9.05 96.26
N GLU A 282 -31.56 9.62 95.60
CA GLU A 282 -32.68 10.30 96.26
C GLU A 282 -33.45 9.35 97.18
N GLU A 283 -33.80 8.15 96.72
CA GLU A 283 -34.45 7.13 97.54
C GLU A 283 -33.60 6.70 98.74
N ARG A 284 -32.28 6.53 98.56
CA ARG A 284 -31.36 6.23 99.67
C ARG A 284 -31.33 7.35 100.71
N LEU A 285 -31.32 8.62 100.27
CA LEU A 285 -31.37 9.78 101.16
C LEU A 285 -32.71 9.85 101.89
N ILE A 286 -33.83 9.64 101.19
CA ILE A 286 -35.17 9.59 101.79
C ILE A 286 -35.23 8.48 102.86
N GLY A 287 -34.77 7.27 102.55
CA GLY A 287 -34.75 6.17 103.51
C GLY A 287 -33.86 6.45 104.73
N TRP A 288 -32.70 7.10 104.52
CA TRP A 288 -31.85 7.54 105.62
C TRP A 288 -32.53 8.59 106.50
N LEU A 289 -33.18 9.61 105.91
CA LEU A 289 -33.94 10.63 106.62
C LEU A 289 -35.13 10.04 107.39
N GLN A 290 -35.87 9.10 106.79
CA GLN A 290 -36.97 8.40 107.43
C GLN A 290 -36.49 7.60 108.65
N LYS A 291 -35.34 6.93 108.54
CA LYS A 291 -34.72 6.24 109.67
C LYS A 291 -34.32 7.21 110.78
N GLN A 292 -33.73 8.35 110.44
CA GLN A 292 -33.46 9.40 111.43
C GLN A 292 -34.73 9.89 112.11
N LEU A 293 -35.82 10.05 111.36
CA LEU A 293 -37.11 10.47 111.89
C LEU A 293 -37.74 9.40 112.81
N SER A 294 -37.58 8.11 112.51
CA SER A 294 -38.08 7.01 113.34
C SER A 294 -37.23 6.78 114.59
N ASP A 295 -35.91 6.92 114.47
CA ASP A 295 -34.96 6.78 115.59
C ASP A 295 -35.06 8.00 116.53
N TYR A 296 -35.62 9.12 116.05
CA TYR A 296 -35.90 10.30 116.86
C TYR A 296 -37.12 10.07 117.76
N SER A 297 -36.85 9.84 119.05
CA SER A 297 -37.88 9.83 120.10
C SER A 297 -37.92 11.19 120.76
N THR A 298 -39.09 11.86 120.72
CA THR A 298 -39.33 13.12 121.43
C THR A 298 -38.94 12.95 122.90
N PRO A 299 -37.89 13.65 123.38
CA PRO A 299 -37.49 13.54 124.77
C PRO A 299 -38.67 13.89 125.67
N PRO A 300 -38.94 13.10 126.73
CA PRO A 300 -39.99 13.44 127.68
C PRO A 300 -39.82 14.88 128.17
N VAL A 301 -40.93 15.62 128.31
CA VAL A 301 -40.91 17.03 128.77
C VAL A 301 -40.09 17.19 130.06
N MET A 302 -40.08 16.17 130.93
CA MET A 302 -39.25 16.15 132.12
C MET A 302 -37.74 16.16 131.86
N ASN A 303 -37.24 15.52 130.80
CA ASN A 303 -35.82 15.64 130.41
C ASN A 303 -35.50 17.08 129.99
N TYR A 304 -36.38 17.73 129.23
CA TYR A 304 -36.21 19.15 128.88
C TYR A 304 -36.23 20.06 130.12
N VAL A 305 -37.15 19.82 131.05
CA VAL A 305 -37.21 20.57 132.31
C VAL A 305 -35.94 20.33 133.14
N GLN A 306 -35.46 19.08 133.23
CA GLN A 306 -34.22 18.74 133.93
C GLN A 306 -32.99 19.38 133.28
N THR A 307 -32.89 19.39 131.95
CA THR A 307 -31.79 20.06 131.25
C THR A 307 -31.87 21.58 131.42
N MET A 308 -33.07 22.18 131.42
CA MET A 308 -33.25 23.61 131.68
C MET A 308 -32.89 23.98 133.12
N ILE A 309 -33.21 23.14 134.10
CA ILE A 309 -32.76 23.31 135.49
C ILE A 309 -31.23 23.19 135.55
N ALA A 310 -30.64 22.19 134.91
CA ALA A 310 -29.18 22.02 134.86
C ALA A 310 -28.49 23.21 134.19
N VAL A 311 -29.06 23.76 133.11
CA VAL A 311 -28.59 25.00 132.46
C VAL A 311 -28.69 26.18 133.42
N ALA A 312 -29.83 26.36 134.10
CA ALA A 312 -30.01 27.44 135.06
C ALA A 312 -29.05 27.34 136.26
N ASP A 313 -28.77 26.13 136.74
CA ASP A 313 -27.82 25.90 137.83
C ASP A 313 -26.37 26.08 137.36
N LEU A 314 -26.04 25.68 136.13
CA LEU A 314 -24.76 26.00 135.50
C LEU A 314 -24.61 27.50 135.31
N GLU A 315 -25.63 28.22 134.86
CA GLU A 315 -25.61 29.69 134.77
C GLU A 315 -25.41 30.36 136.13
N LYS A 316 -26.08 29.88 137.19
CA LYS A 316 -25.81 30.37 138.56
C LYS A 316 -24.37 30.10 138.98
N SER A 317 -23.84 28.92 138.63
CA SER A 317 -22.46 28.54 138.94
C SER A 317 -21.47 29.44 138.18
N ILE A 318 -21.72 29.72 136.90
CA ILE A 318 -20.95 30.65 136.07
C ILE A 318 -21.00 32.04 136.72
N LYS A 319 -22.17 32.57 137.06
CA LYS A 319 -22.30 33.86 137.77
C LYS A 319 -21.62 33.89 139.13
N ALA A 320 -21.56 32.75 139.83
CA ALA A 320 -20.83 32.63 141.09
C ALA A 320 -19.31 32.62 140.86
N TRP A 321 -18.85 31.94 139.81
CA TRP A 321 -17.46 31.95 139.37
C TRP A 321 -17.04 33.32 138.86
N GLU A 322 -17.85 34.00 138.05
CA GLU A 322 -17.67 35.39 137.63
C GLU A 322 -17.55 36.33 138.83
N ARG A 323 -18.40 36.17 139.87
CA ARG A 323 -18.27 36.93 141.12
C ARG A 323 -16.98 36.61 141.87
N LYS A 324 -16.56 35.35 141.93
CA LYS A 324 -15.27 34.96 142.55
C LYS A 324 -14.08 35.52 141.76
N VAL A 325 -14.15 35.51 140.43
CA VAL A 325 -13.14 36.12 139.55
C VAL A 325 -13.11 37.63 139.77
N ALA A 326 -14.25 38.32 139.80
CA ALA A 326 -14.30 39.75 140.10
C ALA A 326 -13.74 40.09 141.49
N ILE A 327 -14.02 39.26 142.52
CA ILE A 327 -13.41 39.43 143.85
C ILE A 327 -11.90 39.17 143.80
N ALA A 328 -11.43 38.19 143.03
CA ALA A 328 -9.99 37.92 142.85
C ALA A 328 -9.30 39.07 142.10
N GLU A 329 -9.88 39.59 141.03
CA GLU A 329 -9.41 40.77 140.28
C GLU A 329 -9.36 42.02 141.17
N VAL A 330 -10.37 42.26 142.01
CA VAL A 330 -10.38 43.36 143.01
C VAL A 330 -9.37 43.14 144.14
N ARG A 331 -8.97 41.89 144.44
CA ARG A 331 -7.97 41.56 145.47
C ARG A 331 -6.53 41.57 144.93
N GLU A 332 -6.33 41.33 143.63
CA GLU A 332 -5.08 41.55 142.89
C GLU A 332 -4.83 43.04 142.58
N MET A 333 -5.88 43.85 142.52
CA MET A 333 -5.78 45.31 142.51
C MET A 333 -5.53 45.85 143.93
N GLY A 334 -4.27 46.07 144.29
CA GLY A 334 -3.82 46.49 145.61
C GLY A 334 -4.50 47.77 146.17
N PRO A 335 -4.47 47.96 147.51
CA PRO A 335 -5.23 48.99 148.22
C PRO A 335 -4.72 50.39 147.87
N GLY A 336 -5.36 51.03 146.89
CA GLY A 336 -5.04 52.40 146.47
C GLY A 336 -5.71 52.89 145.19
N VAL A 337 -6.28 52.01 144.36
CA VAL A 337 -6.79 52.35 143.01
C VAL A 337 -8.29 52.00 142.82
N GLY A 338 -9.02 51.73 143.90
CA GLY A 338 -10.41 51.24 143.88
C GLY A 338 -11.53 52.30 143.84
N TRP A 339 -11.23 53.60 143.70
CA TRP A 339 -12.24 54.67 143.86
C TRP A 339 -12.61 55.45 142.59
N VAL A 340 -12.06 55.12 141.41
CA VAL A 340 -12.29 55.94 140.20
C VAL A 340 -13.07 55.23 139.07
N LEU A 341 -13.47 53.95 139.25
CA LEU A 341 -14.34 53.25 138.28
C LEU A 341 -15.73 52.88 138.80
N CYS A 342 -16.10 53.35 140.00
CA CYS A 342 -17.44 53.17 140.55
C CYS A 342 -18.31 54.43 140.32
N LYS A 343 -18.60 54.76 139.05
CA LYS A 343 -19.74 55.65 138.73
C LYS A 343 -20.34 55.57 137.31
N ASN A 344 -19.78 54.79 136.37
CA ASN A 344 -20.36 54.65 135.01
C ASN A 344 -20.64 53.20 134.52
N SER A 345 -20.69 52.20 135.41
CA SER A 345 -21.24 50.87 135.07
C SER A 345 -22.41 50.49 135.97
N ILE A 346 -23.48 51.31 135.99
CA ILE A 346 -24.77 50.91 136.56
C ILE A 346 -25.92 51.43 135.67
N PHE A 347 -26.25 50.66 134.64
CA PHE A 347 -27.64 50.38 134.27
C PHE A 347 -27.63 48.98 133.65
N VAL A 348 -27.70 47.95 134.50
CA VAL A 348 -28.94 47.21 134.78
C VAL A 348 -29.56 46.65 133.51
N SER A 349 -29.12 45.42 133.26
CA SER A 349 -29.86 44.31 132.67
C SER A 349 -31.38 44.42 132.89
N GLY A 350 -32.13 44.39 131.79
CA GLY A 350 -33.56 44.06 131.74
C GLY A 350 -33.77 42.95 130.70
N PRO A 351 -34.67 41.97 130.94
CA PRO A 351 -34.78 40.73 130.18
C PRO A 351 -35.59 40.92 128.89
N GLY A 352 -35.32 40.11 127.88
CA GLY A 352 -36.07 40.17 126.62
C GLY A 352 -35.56 39.21 125.56
N THR A 353 -35.71 37.92 125.82
CA THR A 353 -35.79 36.90 124.77
C THR A 353 -36.95 37.22 123.83
N THR A 354 -36.64 37.49 122.56
CA THR A 354 -37.47 37.09 121.41
C THR A 354 -36.54 36.64 120.28
N PRO A 355 -36.41 35.31 120.08
CA PRO A 355 -36.01 34.76 118.80
C PRO A 355 -37.26 34.75 117.90
N ALA A 356 -37.27 35.62 116.89
CA ALA A 356 -38.19 35.51 115.74
C ALA A 356 -37.38 35.56 114.43
N ALA A 357 -36.25 34.85 114.42
CA ALA A 357 -35.88 34.03 113.28
C ALA A 357 -36.43 32.63 113.63
N TRP A 358 -36.96 31.89 112.65
CA TRP A 358 -37.72 30.63 112.76
C TRP A 358 -39.25 30.78 112.67
N GLU A 359 -39.77 31.38 111.59
CA GLU A 359 -41.08 30.99 111.03
C GLU A 359 -41.21 31.44 109.56
N GLU A 360 -40.48 30.79 108.64
CA GLU A 360 -40.89 30.71 107.21
C GLU A 360 -40.13 29.59 106.50
N MET A 361 -40.13 28.41 107.13
CA MET A 361 -39.64 27.16 106.54
C MET A 361 -40.76 26.11 106.42
N TRP A 362 -41.99 26.54 106.14
CA TRP A 362 -43.09 25.72 105.61
C TRP A 362 -44.11 26.59 104.84
N ARG A 363 -43.74 26.96 103.60
CA ARG A 363 -44.69 27.12 102.50
C ARG A 363 -44.08 26.58 101.22
#